data_AF-A0A259ZUC5-F1
#
_entry.id   AF-A0A259ZUC5-F1
#
_cell.length_a   1.000
_cell.length_b   1.000
_cell.length_c   1.000
_cell.angle_alpha   90.00
_cell.angle_beta   90.00
_cell.angle_gamma   90.00
#
_symmetry.space_group_name_H-M   'P 1'
#
loop_
_entity.id
_entity.type
_entity.pdbx_description
1 polymer ?
#
loop_
_entity_poly.entity_id
_entity_poly.type
_entity_poly.pdbx_seq_one_letter_code
_entity_poly.pdbx_strand_id
1 'polypeptide(L)'
;MATDPAVRVSRLRTLIDHPRTGSSERDTAQRMLNRILRTSRPLTDTHRQYGSSHGRLGRHSGLDSIAEMIRDDITMARSYRPSATESSGITPVDPVGHAPKDIRIEVDVHHGCEIVVTISCIPPAWGWFRDSGIDVCSPALRALVDELASIVASFDHSGDDITNRFFGRVRVEDTTVVW
;
A
#
# COMPACT_ATOMS: atom_id res chain seq x y z
N MET A 1 14.29 5.00 9.54
CA MET A 1 13.50 4.32 10.58
C MET A 1 12.08 4.17 10.03
N ALA A 2 11.30 3.14 10.41
CA ALA A 2 9.94 2.81 9.91
C ALA A 2 8.85 3.28 10.89
N THR A 3 7.70 3.84 10.43
CA THR A 3 6.68 4.46 11.31
C THR A 3 6.37 3.36 12.28
N ASP A 4 6.70 3.59 13.57
CA ASP A 4 6.96 2.46 14.46
C ASP A 4 5.79 1.49 14.26
N PRO A 5 6.06 0.29 13.69
CA PRO A 5 4.97 -0.61 13.34
C PRO A 5 4.05 -0.79 14.55
N ALA A 6 4.57 -0.65 15.78
CA ALA A 6 3.80 -0.58 17.01
C ALA A 6 2.75 0.55 17.05
N VAL A 7 3.06 1.79 16.63
CA VAL A 7 2.10 2.92 16.60
C VAL A 7 1.03 2.70 15.54
N ARG A 8 1.41 2.26 14.33
CA ARG A 8 0.45 1.95 13.25
C ARG A 8 -0.45 0.77 13.65
N VAL A 9 0.11 -0.26 14.26
CA VAL A 9 -0.61 -1.42 14.83
C VAL A 9 -1.57 -0.99 15.94
N SER A 10 -1.13 -0.17 16.88
CA SER A 10 -1.95 0.31 18.00
C SER A 10 -3.15 1.13 17.52
N ARG A 11 -2.94 2.00 16.54
CA ARG A 11 -4.02 2.80 15.92
C ARG A 11 -5.00 1.91 15.16
N LEU A 12 -4.52 0.96 14.36
CA LEU A 12 -5.40 0.03 13.64
C LEU A 12 -6.23 -0.83 14.60
N ARG A 13 -5.64 -1.31 15.70
CA ARG A 13 -6.37 -2.02 16.77
C ARG A 13 -7.45 -1.13 17.39
N THR A 14 -7.12 0.12 17.69
CA THR A 14 -8.08 1.10 18.24
C THR A 14 -9.26 1.31 17.28
N LEU A 15 -9.01 1.41 15.97
CA LEU A 15 -10.08 1.52 14.97
C LEU A 15 -10.95 0.27 14.91
N ILE A 16 -10.35 -0.92 15.00
CA ILE A 16 -11.07 -2.20 14.98
C ILE A 16 -12.02 -2.30 16.18
N ASP A 17 -11.52 -1.93 17.37
CA ASP A 17 -12.26 -2.06 18.62
C ASP A 17 -13.29 -0.93 18.86
N HIS A 18 -13.23 0.15 18.07
CA HIS A 18 -14.08 1.31 18.29
C HIS A 18 -15.54 1.05 17.83
N PRO A 19 -16.55 1.37 18.66
CA PRO A 19 -17.95 0.99 18.42
C PRO A 19 -18.60 1.76 17.25
N ARG A 20 -18.04 2.91 16.85
CA ARG A 20 -18.54 3.70 15.71
C ARG A 20 -17.88 3.34 14.38
N THR A 21 -16.90 2.44 14.37
CA THR A 21 -16.24 2.02 13.14
C THR A 21 -17.18 1.13 12.33
N GLY A 22 -17.43 1.51 11.07
CA GLY A 22 -18.25 0.72 10.16
C GLY A 22 -17.67 -0.66 9.89
N SER A 23 -18.48 -1.59 9.36
CA SER A 23 -18.00 -2.94 9.02
C SER A 23 -16.90 -2.90 7.97
N SER A 24 -17.10 -2.16 6.87
CA SER A 24 -16.12 -2.01 5.79
C SER A 24 -14.80 -1.40 6.27
N GLU A 25 -14.88 -0.36 7.09
CA GLU A 25 -13.72 0.29 7.70
C GLU A 25 -12.96 -0.66 8.63
N ARG A 26 -13.67 -1.41 9.47
CA ARG A 26 -13.06 -2.41 10.35
C ARG A 26 -12.37 -3.51 9.54
N ASP A 27 -12.95 -3.92 8.42
CA ASP A 27 -12.34 -4.92 7.54
C ASP A 27 -11.07 -4.41 6.89
N THR A 28 -11.08 -3.18 6.37
CA THR A 28 -9.88 -2.52 5.81
C THR A 28 -8.80 -2.37 6.88
N ALA A 29 -9.16 -1.93 8.08
CA ALA A 29 -8.22 -1.80 9.19
C ALA A 29 -7.60 -3.16 9.57
N GLN A 30 -8.40 -4.22 9.61
CA GLN A 30 -7.92 -5.58 9.87
C GLN A 30 -6.98 -6.09 8.76
N ARG A 31 -7.28 -5.81 7.48
CA ARG A 31 -6.39 -6.16 6.35
C ARG A 31 -5.05 -5.45 6.46
N MET A 32 -5.06 -4.13 6.69
CA MET A 32 -3.83 -3.35 6.87
C MET A 32 -3.01 -3.84 8.07
N LEU A 33 -3.67 -4.20 9.18
CA LEU A 33 -3.01 -4.76 10.36
C LEU A 33 -2.34 -6.10 10.04
N ASN A 34 -3.06 -7.02 9.40
CA ASN A 34 -2.53 -8.31 9.00
C ASN A 34 -1.33 -8.16 8.04
N ARG A 35 -1.37 -7.19 7.12
CA ARG A 35 -0.25 -6.90 6.21
C ARG A 35 1.00 -6.47 6.98
N ILE A 36 0.89 -5.51 7.89
CA ILE A 36 2.02 -5.03 8.70
C ILE A 36 2.63 -6.18 9.51
N LEU A 37 1.79 -7.02 10.12
CA LEU A 37 2.25 -8.18 10.89
C LEU A 37 2.97 -9.21 9.99
N ARG A 38 2.49 -9.46 8.76
CA ARG A 38 3.15 -10.35 7.80
C ARG A 38 4.50 -9.83 7.35
N THR A 39 4.61 -8.55 7.00
CA THR A 39 5.87 -7.92 6.58
C THR A 39 6.94 -7.94 7.68
N SER A 40 6.55 -7.95 8.95
CA SER A 40 7.48 -8.02 10.09
C SER A 40 8.05 -9.42 10.37
N ARG A 41 7.52 -10.48 9.74
CA ARG A 41 8.01 -11.84 9.90
C ARG A 41 8.96 -12.19 8.74
N PRO A 42 10.22 -12.60 9.00
CA PRO A 42 11.12 -13.01 7.92
C PRO A 42 10.53 -14.21 7.16
N LEU A 43 10.67 -14.17 5.82
CA LEU A 43 10.21 -15.13 4.82
C LEU A 43 10.92 -16.51 4.90
N THR A 44 11.26 -16.99 6.10
CA THR A 44 11.90 -18.30 6.28
C THR A 44 10.90 -19.46 6.38
N ASP A 45 9.59 -19.18 6.28
CA ASP A 45 8.56 -20.20 6.39
C ASP A 45 7.91 -20.46 5.02
N THR A 46 8.61 -21.23 4.18
CA THR A 46 8.07 -21.86 2.96
C THR A 46 7.04 -22.97 3.28
N HIS A 47 6.66 -23.12 4.54
CA HIS A 47 5.64 -24.07 4.95
C HIS A 47 4.25 -23.51 4.61
N ARG A 48 3.76 -23.88 3.42
CA ARG A 48 2.35 -23.90 2.98
C ARG A 48 1.37 -23.33 4.03
N GLN A 49 1.21 -22.01 4.07
CA GLN A 49 0.16 -21.37 4.88
C GLN A 49 -1.15 -21.40 4.11
N TYR A 50 -1.71 -22.59 3.92
CA TYR A 50 -3.15 -22.75 3.72
C TYR A 50 -3.80 -22.64 5.10
N GLY A 51 -4.06 -21.43 5.55
CA GLY A 51 -4.56 -21.18 6.91
C GLY A 51 -5.34 -19.89 7.03
N SER A 52 -6.66 -20.03 7.19
CA SER A 52 -7.60 -19.13 7.88
C SER A 52 -7.71 -17.65 7.48
N SER A 53 -7.16 -17.20 6.35
CA SER A 53 -7.51 -15.88 5.76
C SER A 53 -8.90 -15.87 5.09
N HIS A 54 -9.78 -16.83 5.43
CA HIS A 54 -11.12 -17.06 4.85
C HIS A 54 -12.20 -16.11 5.39
N GLY A 55 -11.87 -14.84 5.42
CA GLY A 55 -12.82 -13.74 5.45
C GLY A 55 -12.06 -12.52 4.94
N ARG A 56 -11.89 -12.32 3.64
CA ARG A 56 -12.97 -11.74 2.83
C ARG A 56 -12.73 -11.81 1.32
N LEU A 57 -11.78 -12.60 0.85
CA LEU A 57 -11.61 -12.82 -0.58
C LEU A 57 -11.38 -14.29 -0.84
N GLY A 58 -12.42 -14.94 -1.34
CA GLY A 58 -12.25 -16.25 -1.93
C GLY A 58 -11.21 -16.17 -3.05
N ARG A 59 -10.63 -17.34 -3.34
CA ARG A 59 -9.87 -17.68 -4.55
C ARG A 59 -10.53 -17.21 -5.87
N HIS A 60 -11.79 -16.75 -5.80
CA HIS A 60 -12.65 -16.34 -6.91
C HIS A 60 -12.93 -14.84 -7.01
N SER A 61 -12.32 -13.98 -6.19
CA SER A 61 -12.56 -12.53 -6.29
C SER A 61 -12.07 -11.99 -7.64
N GLY A 62 -12.92 -11.27 -8.38
CA GLY A 62 -12.51 -10.67 -9.66
C GLY A 62 -11.40 -9.62 -9.46
N LEU A 63 -10.63 -9.32 -10.52
CA LEU A 63 -9.61 -8.27 -10.45
C LEU A 63 -10.20 -6.90 -10.11
N ASP A 64 -11.44 -6.63 -10.54
CA ASP A 64 -12.15 -5.39 -10.20
C ASP A 64 -12.37 -5.25 -8.69
N SER A 65 -12.73 -6.36 -8.03
CA SER A 65 -12.88 -6.39 -6.57
C SER A 65 -11.53 -6.18 -5.89
N ILE A 66 -10.46 -6.79 -6.41
CA ILE A 66 -9.09 -6.58 -5.91
C ILE A 66 -8.68 -5.11 -6.04
N ALA A 67 -8.90 -4.50 -7.20
CA ALA A 67 -8.62 -3.10 -7.43
C ALA A 67 -9.42 -2.19 -6.47
N GLU A 68 -10.69 -2.50 -6.22
CA GLU A 68 -11.52 -1.76 -5.25
C GLU A 68 -10.94 -1.81 -3.83
N MET A 69 -10.49 -2.97 -3.36
CA MET A 69 -9.86 -3.03 -2.03
C MET A 69 -8.50 -2.35 -1.97
N ILE A 70 -7.72 -2.37 -3.06
CA ILE A 70 -6.48 -1.59 -3.13
C ILE A 70 -6.82 -0.10 -3.00
N ARG A 71 -7.89 0.39 -3.66
CA ARG A 71 -8.37 1.77 -3.48
C ARG A 71 -8.81 2.06 -2.05
N ASP A 72 -9.52 1.14 -1.40
CA ASP A 72 -9.93 1.28 0.01
C ASP A 72 -8.73 1.39 0.95
N ASP A 73 -7.73 0.51 0.77
CA ASP A 73 -6.50 0.48 1.56
C ASP A 73 -5.70 1.79 1.37
N ILE A 74 -5.59 2.30 0.14
CA ILE A 74 -4.93 3.59 -0.15
C ILE A 74 -5.71 4.76 0.47
N THR A 75 -7.03 4.75 0.33
CA THR A 75 -7.91 5.80 0.88
C THR A 75 -7.82 5.84 2.40
N MET A 76 -7.81 4.68 3.05
CA MET A 76 -7.58 4.56 4.48
C MET A 76 -6.20 5.10 4.86
N ALA A 77 -5.12 4.63 4.21
CA ALA A 77 -3.77 5.10 4.48
C ALA A 77 -3.64 6.64 4.33
N ARG A 78 -4.29 7.23 3.33
CA ARG A 78 -4.32 8.68 3.12
C ARG A 78 -5.14 9.45 4.15
N SER A 79 -6.21 8.86 4.66
CA SER A 79 -7.11 9.51 5.64
C SER A 79 -6.47 9.58 7.03
N TYR A 80 -5.63 8.62 7.36
CA TYR A 80 -5.00 8.49 8.67
C TYR A 80 -3.64 9.19 8.78
N ARG A 81 -3.58 10.44 8.31
CA ARG A 81 -2.38 11.30 8.44
C ARG A 81 -2.12 11.64 9.92
N PRO A 82 -0.94 11.34 10.49
CA PRO A 82 -0.55 11.88 11.80
C PRO A 82 -0.45 13.41 11.72
N SER A 83 -1.06 14.11 12.68
CA SER A 83 -0.93 15.57 12.81
C SER A 83 0.53 15.97 12.96
N ALA A 84 0.94 17.03 12.25
CA ALA A 84 2.33 17.51 12.17
C ALA A 84 2.93 17.93 13.52
N THR A 85 2.13 18.01 14.59
CA THR A 85 2.54 18.41 15.94
C THR A 85 3.43 17.38 16.64
N GLU A 86 3.55 16.14 16.13
CA GLU A 86 4.41 15.09 16.72
C GLU A 86 5.85 15.07 16.12
N SER A 87 6.15 15.94 15.14
CA SER A 87 7.35 15.79 14.30
C SER A 87 8.56 16.61 14.78
N SER A 88 9.02 16.35 16.01
CA SER A 88 10.38 16.71 16.44
C SER A 88 11.22 15.44 16.60
N GLY A 89 11.90 15.04 15.52
CA GLY A 89 12.95 14.02 15.56
C GLY A 89 12.78 12.92 14.51
N ILE A 90 13.67 12.94 13.51
CA ILE A 90 14.05 11.88 12.54
C ILE A 90 13.02 10.73 12.48
N THR A 91 11.83 11.05 11.98
CA THR A 91 10.70 10.13 12.00
C THR A 91 10.66 9.36 10.69
N PRO A 92 10.42 8.05 10.75
CA PRO A 92 9.95 7.32 9.60
C PRO A 92 8.75 7.93 8.87
N VAL A 93 8.79 7.90 7.54
CA VAL A 93 7.71 8.47 6.73
C VAL A 93 6.73 7.35 6.39
N ASP A 94 5.47 7.45 6.84
CA ASP A 94 4.34 6.76 6.19
C ASP A 94 4.19 7.36 4.77
N PRO A 95 4.65 6.69 3.71
CA PRO A 95 4.82 7.34 2.42
C PRO A 95 3.47 7.74 1.79
N VAL A 96 2.44 6.92 1.99
CA VAL A 96 1.09 7.15 1.47
C VAL A 96 0.36 8.21 2.29
N GLY A 97 0.50 8.19 3.62
CA GLY A 97 -0.12 9.19 4.51
C GLY A 97 0.55 10.57 4.46
N HIS A 98 1.85 10.64 4.17
CA HIS A 98 2.61 11.89 4.05
C HIS A 98 2.69 12.45 2.62
N ALA A 99 2.20 11.72 1.61
CA ALA A 99 2.13 12.21 0.25
C ALA A 99 1.37 13.55 0.18
N PRO A 100 1.85 14.54 -0.59
CA PRO A 100 1.13 15.79 -0.83
C PRO A 100 -0.31 15.54 -1.30
N LYS A 101 -1.25 16.38 -0.84
CA LYS A 101 -2.68 16.23 -1.17
C LYS A 101 -2.97 16.31 -2.66
N ASP A 102 -2.12 17.04 -3.39
CA ASP A 102 -2.22 17.26 -4.83
C ASP A 102 -1.90 16.00 -5.63
N ILE A 103 -1.17 15.03 -5.04
CA ILE A 103 -0.90 13.74 -5.67
C ILE A 103 -2.20 12.96 -5.81
N ARG A 104 -2.45 12.49 -7.03
CA ARG A 104 -3.54 11.58 -7.36
C ARG A 104 -2.99 10.18 -7.49
N ILE A 105 -3.71 9.22 -6.93
CA ILE A 105 -3.39 7.80 -7.01
C ILE A 105 -4.61 7.11 -7.59
N GLU A 106 -4.47 6.60 -8.80
CA GLU A 106 -5.51 5.87 -9.53
C GLU A 106 -5.14 4.39 -9.57
N VAL A 107 -6.13 3.51 -9.50
CA VAL A 107 -5.94 2.06 -9.53
C VAL A 107 -6.89 1.52 -10.58
N ASP A 108 -6.37 0.85 -11.60
CA ASP A 108 -7.15 0.38 -12.74
C ASP A 108 -6.83 -1.06 -13.09
N VAL A 109 -7.84 -1.79 -13.56
CA VAL A 109 -7.67 -3.14 -14.12
C VAL A 109 -7.47 -3.00 -15.63
N HIS A 110 -6.29 -3.37 -16.11
CA HIS A 110 -5.96 -3.40 -17.52
C HIS A 110 -6.12 -4.82 -18.07
N HIS A 111 -6.81 -4.93 -19.20
CA HIS A 111 -6.98 -6.15 -20.01
C HIS A 111 -7.45 -7.40 -19.23
N GLY A 112 -8.04 -7.23 -18.04
CA GLY A 112 -8.49 -8.34 -17.20
C GLY A 112 -7.37 -9.22 -16.63
N CYS A 113 -6.11 -8.76 -16.67
CA CYS A 113 -4.96 -9.51 -16.15
C CYS A 113 -3.92 -8.66 -15.42
N GLU A 114 -4.04 -7.33 -15.46
CA GLU A 114 -3.08 -6.40 -14.85
C GLU A 114 -3.81 -5.42 -13.92
N ILE A 115 -3.22 -5.13 -12.76
CA ILE A 115 -3.66 -4.05 -11.88
C ILE A 115 -2.58 -2.98 -11.87
N VAL A 116 -2.90 -1.81 -12.40
CA VAL A 116 -1.99 -0.69 -12.56
C VAL A 116 -2.35 0.40 -11.56
N VAL A 117 -1.37 0.79 -10.74
CA VAL A 117 -1.45 1.95 -9.87
C VAL A 117 -0.72 3.12 -10.53
N THR A 118 -1.45 4.20 -10.82
CA THR A 118 -0.92 5.41 -11.46
C THR A 118 -0.80 6.53 -10.44
N ILE A 119 0.39 7.09 -10.29
CA ILE A 119 0.66 8.25 -9.45
C ILE A 119 0.81 9.48 -10.35
N SER A 120 -0.03 10.49 -10.19
CA SER A 120 0.00 11.70 -11.01
C SER A 120 -0.11 12.98 -10.17
N CYS A 121 0.09 14.14 -10.81
CA CYS A 121 0.04 15.47 -10.19
C CYS A 121 1.11 15.64 -9.09
N ILE A 122 2.31 15.14 -9.35
CA ILE A 122 3.41 15.14 -8.37
C ILE A 122 4.06 16.53 -8.31
N PRO A 123 4.10 17.19 -7.12
CA PRO A 123 4.77 18.48 -7.00
C PRO A 123 6.26 18.36 -7.35
N PRO A 124 6.79 19.19 -8.27
CA PRO A 124 8.17 19.08 -8.75
C PRO A 124 9.22 19.06 -7.64
N ALA A 125 9.07 19.97 -6.66
CA ALA A 125 9.99 20.10 -5.53
C ALA A 125 9.93 18.96 -4.51
N TRP A 126 8.89 18.11 -4.56
CA TRP A 126 8.72 16.97 -3.65
C TRP A 126 9.11 15.66 -4.32
N GLY A 127 8.67 15.44 -5.56
CA GLY A 127 8.82 14.17 -6.26
C GLY A 127 10.14 13.99 -6.99
N TRP A 128 10.84 15.08 -7.28
CA TRP A 128 11.99 15.07 -8.18
C TRP A 128 13.13 15.89 -7.59
N PHE A 129 14.36 15.46 -7.83
CA PHE A 129 15.54 16.29 -7.68
C PHE A 129 16.40 16.16 -8.92
N ARG A 130 17.14 17.22 -9.22
CA ARG A 130 18.02 17.25 -10.37
C ARG A 130 19.38 16.67 -9.96
N ASP A 131 19.75 15.56 -10.58
CA ASP A 131 21.09 14.99 -10.50
C ASP A 131 21.73 15.06 -11.87
N SER A 132 22.83 15.79 -11.99
CA SER A 132 23.63 15.86 -13.22
C SER A 132 22.80 16.26 -14.47
N GLY A 133 21.77 17.09 -14.29
CA GLY A 133 20.88 17.55 -15.36
C GLY A 133 19.72 16.61 -15.70
N ILE A 134 19.61 15.48 -15.01
CA ILE A 134 18.53 14.50 -15.16
C ILE A 134 17.60 14.60 -13.95
N ASP A 135 16.30 14.54 -14.18
CA ASP A 135 15.32 14.48 -13.11
C ASP A 135 15.25 13.06 -12.55
N VAL A 136 15.60 12.92 -11.28
CA VAL A 136 15.62 11.63 -10.56
C VAL A 136 14.51 11.63 -9.51
N CYS A 137 13.83 10.49 -9.38
CA CYS A 137 12.81 10.29 -8.35
C CYS A 137 13.41 10.55 -6.96
N SER A 138 12.77 11.44 -6.20
CA SER A 138 13.16 11.72 -4.82
C SER A 138 13.01 10.47 -3.94
N PRO A 139 13.75 10.39 -2.83
CA PRO A 139 13.58 9.31 -1.86
C PRO A 139 12.13 9.20 -1.35
N ALA A 140 11.41 10.33 -1.25
CA ALA A 140 10.01 10.36 -0.81
C ALA A 140 9.07 9.75 -1.87
N LEU A 141 9.28 10.06 -3.15
CA LEU A 141 8.52 9.46 -4.24
C LEU A 141 8.81 7.96 -4.38
N ARG A 142 10.08 7.55 -4.23
CA ARG A 142 10.45 6.13 -4.26
C ARG A 142 9.79 5.37 -3.11
N ALA A 143 9.82 5.91 -1.90
CA ALA A 143 9.15 5.29 -0.75
C ALA A 143 7.62 5.15 -0.96
N LEU A 144 6.99 6.12 -1.63
CA LEU A 144 5.58 6.03 -2.00
C LEU A 144 5.33 4.91 -2.99
N VAL A 145 6.15 4.82 -4.03
CA VAL A 145 6.08 3.75 -5.05
C VAL A 145 6.27 2.38 -4.39
N ASP A 146 7.25 2.23 -3.51
CA ASP A 146 7.56 0.96 -2.84
C ASP A 146 6.41 0.51 -1.92
N GLU A 147 5.79 1.42 -1.15
CA GLU A 147 4.63 1.11 -0.31
C GLU A 147 3.41 0.71 -1.17
N LEU A 148 3.16 1.41 -2.29
CA LEU A 148 2.07 1.06 -3.21
C LEU A 148 2.30 -0.30 -3.87
N ALA A 149 3.53 -0.59 -4.29
CA ALA A 149 3.90 -1.89 -4.84
C ALA A 149 3.70 -3.00 -3.79
N SER A 150 4.07 -2.76 -2.53
CA SER A 150 3.83 -3.69 -1.43
C SER A 150 2.34 -3.94 -1.16
N ILE A 151 1.50 -2.90 -1.26
CA ILE A 151 0.04 -3.04 -1.15
C ILE A 151 -0.47 -3.95 -2.27
N VAL A 152 -0.10 -3.68 -3.53
CA VAL A 152 -0.54 -4.48 -4.69
C VAL A 152 -0.07 -5.93 -4.57
N ALA A 153 1.21 -6.15 -4.26
CA ALA A 153 1.80 -7.48 -4.09
C ALA A 153 1.13 -8.28 -2.96
N SER A 154 0.59 -7.62 -1.92
CA SER A 154 -0.13 -8.32 -0.85
C SER A 154 -1.43 -9.00 -1.32
N PHE A 155 -1.97 -8.59 -2.48
CA PHE A 155 -3.12 -9.22 -3.11
C PHE A 155 -2.72 -10.25 -4.19
N ASP A 156 -1.50 -10.16 -4.74
CA ASP A 156 -0.99 -11.15 -5.67
C ASP A 156 -0.43 -12.37 -4.91
N HIS A 157 -1.26 -13.40 -4.80
CA HIS A 157 -0.89 -14.62 -4.11
C HIS A 157 -0.16 -15.55 -5.09
N SER A 158 1.16 -15.48 -5.11
CA SER A 158 2.01 -16.46 -5.79
C SER A 158 2.50 -17.53 -4.83
N GLY A 159 2.78 -18.72 -5.36
CA GLY A 159 3.37 -19.84 -4.63
C GLY A 159 4.08 -20.74 -5.63
N ASP A 160 4.97 -21.63 -5.16
CA ASP A 160 5.80 -22.48 -6.04
C ASP A 160 5.02 -23.26 -7.11
N ASP A 161 3.73 -23.55 -6.87
CA ASP A 161 2.84 -24.32 -7.76
C ASP A 161 1.79 -23.46 -8.51
N ILE A 162 1.78 -22.13 -8.34
CA ILE A 162 0.82 -21.23 -9.01
C ILE A 162 1.53 -19.98 -9.55
N THR A 163 1.33 -19.71 -10.84
CA THR A 163 1.72 -18.44 -11.46
C THR A 163 0.99 -17.27 -10.80
N ASN A 164 1.56 -16.07 -10.90
CA ASN A 164 0.93 -14.83 -10.43
C ASN A 164 -0.53 -14.74 -10.90
N ARG A 165 -1.40 -14.28 -10.01
CA ARG A 165 -2.84 -14.18 -10.27
C ARG A 165 -3.13 -13.03 -11.24
N PHE A 166 -2.34 -11.97 -11.14
CA PHE A 166 -2.37 -10.81 -12.02
C PHE A 166 -0.98 -10.18 -12.06
N PHE A 167 -0.75 -9.31 -13.03
CA PHE A 167 0.46 -8.49 -13.07
C PHE A 167 0.20 -7.18 -12.30
N GLY A 168 0.90 -6.98 -11.19
CA GLY A 168 0.89 -5.69 -10.49
C GLY A 168 1.84 -4.71 -11.15
N ARG A 169 1.49 -3.42 -11.21
CA ARG A 169 2.39 -2.39 -11.73
C ARG A 169 2.16 -1.07 -11.02
N VAL A 170 3.25 -0.35 -10.73
CA VAL A 170 3.19 1.03 -10.24
C VAL A 170 3.92 1.96 -11.20
N ARG A 171 3.21 2.98 -11.68
CA ARG A 171 3.74 3.99 -12.59
C ARG A 171 3.58 5.40 -12.02
N VAL A 172 4.54 6.24 -12.37
CA VAL A 172 4.56 7.68 -12.11
C VAL A 172 4.31 8.37 -13.44
N GLU A 173 3.17 9.06 -13.54
CA GLU A 173 2.63 9.57 -14.81
C GLU A 173 2.63 8.42 -15.85
N ASP A 174 3.28 8.62 -17.00
CA ASP A 174 3.40 7.60 -18.05
C ASP A 174 4.60 6.65 -17.87
N THR A 175 5.41 6.84 -16.83
CA THR A 175 6.67 6.09 -16.63
C THR A 175 6.49 4.98 -15.59
N THR A 176 6.83 3.74 -15.95
CA THR A 176 6.79 2.62 -15.00
C THR A 176 8.02 2.63 -14.12
N VAL A 177 7.79 2.60 -12.81
CA VAL A 177 8.87 2.70 -11.83
C VAL A 177 9.14 1.35 -11.17
N VAL A 178 8.10 0.52 -10.98
CA VAL A 178 8.22 -0.83 -10.38
C VAL A 178 7.27 -1.82 -11.07
N TRP A 179 7.74 -3.06 -11.21
CA TRP A 179 7.00 -4.26 -11.62
C TRP A 179 6.82 -5.18 -10.42
#